data_AF-A0A3A9JNT4-F1
#
_entry.id   AF-A0A3A9JNT4-F1
#
_cell.length_a   1.000
_cell.length_b   1.000
_cell.length_c   1.000
_cell.angle_alpha   90.00
_cell.angle_beta   90.00
_cell.angle_gamma   90.00
#
_symmetry.space_group_name_H-M   'P 1'
#
loop_
_entity.id
_entity.type
_entity.pdbx_description
1 polymer ?
#
loop_
_entity_poly.entity_id
_entity_poly.type
_entity_poly.pdbx_seq_one_letter_code
_entity_poly.pdbx_strand_id
1 'polypeptide(L)'
;MKMLRAGGLLAGIVLALASTPASADVVLNFQQTGGSPAGGVTLGGTLTVTDQAYADGLNLSHSLSAGGAVSTVNTGLVDASFFFSTPGLGTVSLTLADLLAGSGLPAGTSVLGSLTSSAGGTPGGFLNASGLGFGFRSSTDGNLFSGNFTAALGACTGNGCDFNGTVVTTVPEPSALSLMGFGAVALLAAGYRKRTPAQPTAA
;
A
#
# COMPACT_ATOMS: atom_id res chain seq x y z
N MET A 1 -16.12 63.63 -8.32
CA MET A 1 -15.25 62.88 -7.38
C MET A 1 -15.59 61.41 -7.50
N LYS A 2 -14.68 60.61 -8.07
CA LYS A 2 -14.79 59.15 -8.23
C LYS A 2 -14.02 58.52 -7.07
N MET A 3 -14.65 57.64 -6.29
CA MET A 3 -13.92 56.73 -5.40
C MET A 3 -14.43 55.31 -5.56
N LEU A 4 -13.47 54.46 -5.95
CA LEU A 4 -13.56 53.04 -6.26
C LEU A 4 -14.06 52.23 -5.05
N ARG A 5 -14.94 51.26 -5.31
CA ARG A 5 -15.14 50.07 -4.47
C ARG A 5 -14.49 48.88 -5.18
N ALA A 6 -13.21 48.65 -4.91
CA ALA A 6 -12.48 47.45 -5.32
C ALA A 6 -11.94 46.78 -4.05
N GLY A 7 -12.78 45.97 -3.39
CA GLY A 7 -12.45 45.36 -2.08
C GLY A 7 -12.90 43.91 -1.93
N GLY A 8 -13.16 43.20 -3.03
CA GLY A 8 -13.78 41.87 -2.99
C GLY A 8 -12.96 40.70 -3.54
N LEU A 9 -11.72 40.90 -3.98
CA LEU A 9 -11.00 39.88 -4.78
C LEU A 9 -9.78 39.22 -4.10
N LEU A 10 -9.46 39.55 -2.85
CA LEU A 10 -8.24 39.08 -2.19
C LEU A 10 -8.43 37.89 -1.24
N ALA A 11 -9.67 37.55 -0.86
CA ALA A 11 -9.94 36.42 0.04
C ALA A 11 -9.95 35.04 -0.68
N GLY A 12 -10.00 35.00 -2.01
CA GLY A 12 -10.05 33.75 -2.78
C GLY A 12 -8.70 33.13 -3.13
N ILE A 13 -7.60 33.89 -3.06
CA ILE A 13 -6.28 33.44 -3.52
C ILE A 13 -5.46 32.80 -2.38
N VAL A 14 -5.74 33.14 -1.11
CA VAL A 14 -5.00 32.59 0.03
C VAL A 14 -5.42 31.16 0.38
N LEU A 15 -6.62 30.70 -0.01
CA LEU A 15 -7.03 29.30 0.16
C LEU A 15 -6.49 28.34 -0.93
N ALA A 16 -5.85 28.85 -1.98
CA ALA A 16 -5.28 28.03 -3.05
C ALA A 16 -3.83 27.60 -2.79
N LEU A 17 -3.19 28.11 -1.72
CA LEU A 17 -1.76 27.89 -1.44
C LEU A 17 -1.50 26.91 -0.29
N ALA A 18 -2.55 26.34 0.31
CA ALA A 18 -2.44 25.26 1.28
C ALA A 18 -2.79 23.90 0.64
N SER A 19 -2.53 23.72 -0.66
CA SER A 19 -2.53 22.39 -1.26
C SER A 19 -1.29 21.65 -0.73
N THR A 20 -1.42 21.05 0.44
CA THR A 20 -0.57 19.91 0.79
C THR A 20 -0.58 18.97 -0.41
N PRO A 21 0.58 18.47 -0.89
CA PRO A 21 0.59 17.49 -1.95
C PRO A 21 -0.38 16.38 -1.52
N ALA A 22 -1.37 16.11 -2.36
CA ALA A 22 -2.28 15.01 -2.11
C ALA A 22 -1.45 13.73 -2.28
N SER A 23 -0.87 13.27 -1.18
CA SER A 23 -0.11 12.03 -1.12
C SER A 23 -1.12 10.88 -1.25
N ALA A 24 -0.90 10.05 -2.27
CA ALA A 24 -1.69 8.86 -2.52
C ALA A 24 -0.83 7.64 -2.21
N ASP A 25 -1.30 6.76 -1.33
CA ASP A 25 -0.56 5.55 -1.00
C ASP A 25 -0.40 4.66 -2.23
N VAL A 26 0.76 4.01 -2.36
CA VAL A 26 1.03 3.05 -3.42
C VAL A 26 0.70 1.65 -2.91
N VAL A 27 -0.19 0.97 -3.64
CA VAL A 27 -0.57 -0.42 -3.36
C VAL A 27 0.15 -1.34 -4.34
N LEU A 28 0.92 -2.28 -3.80
CA LEU A 28 1.65 -3.31 -4.52
C LEU A 28 0.94 -4.65 -4.33
N ASN A 29 0.41 -5.21 -5.40
CA ASN A 29 -0.29 -6.48 -5.37
C ASN A 29 0.60 -7.59 -5.94
N PHE A 30 0.95 -8.56 -5.11
CA PHE A 30 1.80 -9.69 -5.44
C PHE A 30 0.91 -10.86 -5.86
N GLN A 31 1.02 -11.24 -7.13
CA GLN A 31 0.29 -12.38 -7.67
C GLN A 31 1.26 -13.41 -8.20
N GLN A 32 1.22 -14.61 -7.62
CA GLN A 32 1.95 -15.74 -8.16
C GLN A 32 1.37 -16.15 -9.52
N THR A 33 2.27 -16.34 -10.48
CA THR A 33 1.95 -16.81 -11.83
C THR A 33 2.38 -18.26 -12.04
N GLY A 34 3.28 -18.77 -11.20
CA GLY A 34 3.76 -20.15 -11.27
C GLY A 34 4.54 -20.58 -10.02
N GLY A 35 4.74 -21.89 -9.90
CA GLY A 35 5.49 -22.50 -8.80
C GLY A 35 6.07 -23.85 -9.19
N SER A 36 7.16 -24.21 -8.53
CA SER A 36 7.87 -25.48 -8.72
C SER A 36 8.06 -26.17 -7.36
N PRO A 37 7.52 -27.40 -7.17
CA PRO A 37 6.65 -28.12 -8.09
C PRO A 37 5.31 -27.40 -8.33
N ALA A 38 4.69 -27.66 -9.48
CA ALA A 38 3.37 -27.10 -9.80
C ALA A 38 2.34 -27.49 -8.72
N GLY A 39 1.62 -26.51 -8.17
CA GLY A 39 0.68 -26.72 -7.07
C GLY A 39 1.32 -26.93 -5.70
N GLY A 40 2.65 -26.85 -5.57
CA GLY A 40 3.36 -27.03 -4.30
C GLY A 40 3.18 -25.87 -3.31
N VAL A 41 3.13 -24.63 -3.82
CA VAL A 41 2.83 -23.44 -3.04
C VAL A 41 1.96 -22.47 -3.85
N THR A 42 0.96 -21.91 -3.19
CA THR A 42 0.20 -20.74 -3.65
C THR A 42 0.51 -19.58 -2.71
N LEU A 43 0.85 -18.42 -3.23
CA LEU A 43 1.17 -17.25 -2.41
C LEU A 43 0.71 -15.96 -3.09
N GLY A 44 0.48 -14.94 -2.27
CA GLY A 44 0.18 -13.61 -2.74
C GLY A 44 0.07 -12.64 -1.58
N GLY A 45 -0.25 -11.41 -1.89
CA GLY A 45 -0.41 -10.40 -0.86
C GLY A 45 -0.50 -8.99 -1.40
N THR A 46 -0.72 -8.07 -0.49
CA THR A 46 -0.76 -6.63 -0.75
C THR A 46 0.17 -5.93 0.21
N LEU A 47 0.93 -4.97 -0.32
CA LEU A 47 1.74 -4.04 0.46
C LEU A 47 1.30 -2.62 0.13
N THR A 48 0.89 -1.86 1.13
CA THR A 48 0.49 -0.46 0.98
C THR A 48 1.56 0.42 1.62
N VAL A 49 2.21 1.25 0.82
CA VAL A 49 3.28 2.15 1.27
C VAL A 49 2.93 3.59 0.93
N THR A 50 3.44 4.55 1.68
CA THR A 50 3.29 5.96 1.32
C THR A 50 4.01 6.25 0.01
N ASP A 51 3.50 7.21 -0.77
CA ASP A 51 4.17 7.69 -1.99
C ASP A 51 5.63 8.10 -1.74
N GLN A 52 5.90 8.77 -0.62
CA GLN A 52 7.25 9.19 -0.26
C GLN A 52 8.18 7.99 -0.02
N ALA A 53 7.72 6.96 0.70
CA ALA A 53 8.53 5.77 0.93
C ALA A 53 8.73 4.95 -0.35
N TYR A 54 7.72 4.92 -1.23
CA TYR A 54 7.89 4.32 -2.55
C TYR A 54 8.92 5.10 -3.38
N ALA A 55 8.88 6.43 -3.37
CA ALA A 55 9.81 7.29 -4.11
C ALA A 55 11.24 7.21 -3.59
N ASP A 56 11.45 7.17 -2.27
CA ASP A 56 12.79 7.15 -1.66
C ASP A 56 13.40 5.74 -1.60
N GLY A 57 12.55 4.72 -1.63
CA GLY A 57 12.93 3.33 -1.41
C GLY A 57 12.51 2.85 -0.02
N LEU A 58 11.98 1.64 0.04
CA LEU A 58 11.53 1.03 1.28
C LEU A 58 12.72 0.36 1.98
N ASN A 59 12.84 0.57 3.29
CA ASN A 59 13.64 -0.28 4.15
C ASN A 59 12.83 -0.64 5.39
N LEU A 60 12.34 -1.87 5.39
CA LEU A 60 11.66 -2.46 6.52
C LEU A 60 12.51 -3.60 7.05
N SER A 61 12.87 -3.50 8.32
CA SER A 61 13.49 -4.59 9.06
C SER A 61 12.66 -4.83 10.31
N HIS A 62 12.24 -6.07 10.49
CA HIS A 62 11.41 -6.48 11.60
C HIS A 62 12.01 -7.73 12.26
N SER A 63 12.12 -7.70 13.58
CA SER A 63 12.46 -8.85 14.39
C SER A 63 11.55 -8.90 15.60
N LEU A 64 10.80 -9.99 15.70
CA LEU A 64 10.02 -10.40 16.86
C LEU A 64 10.67 -11.65 17.44
N SER A 65 11.23 -11.54 18.65
CA SER A 65 11.71 -12.71 19.37
C SER A 65 10.57 -13.41 20.12
N ALA A 66 10.68 -14.73 20.28
CA ALA A 66 9.84 -15.50 21.21
C ALA A 66 10.01 -14.93 22.62
N GLY A 67 9.05 -14.10 23.06
CA GLY A 67 9.16 -13.29 24.28
C GLY A 67 8.80 -11.81 24.12
N GLY A 68 8.51 -11.35 22.90
CA GLY A 68 7.83 -10.09 22.65
C GLY A 68 8.73 -8.86 22.44
N ALA A 69 10.05 -9.02 22.36
CA ALA A 69 10.90 -7.90 21.94
C ALA A 69 10.74 -7.69 20.44
N VAL A 70 10.21 -6.52 20.07
CA VAL A 70 10.00 -6.09 18.69
C VAL A 70 10.99 -5.00 18.35
N SER A 71 11.75 -5.20 17.28
CA SER A 71 12.50 -4.13 16.63
C SER A 71 11.95 -3.95 15.23
N THR A 72 11.40 -2.77 14.95
CA THR A 72 10.90 -2.40 13.63
C THR A 72 11.59 -1.12 13.20
N VAL A 73 12.33 -1.18 12.10
CA VAL A 73 12.73 0.02 11.34
C VAL A 73 11.73 0.12 10.20
N ASN A 74 10.91 1.18 10.19
CA ASN A 74 9.91 1.40 9.16
C ASN A 74 9.85 2.88 8.80
N THR A 75 10.04 3.19 7.53
CA THR A 75 9.66 4.47 6.94
C THR A 75 8.59 4.21 5.88
N GLY A 76 7.32 4.50 6.22
CA GLY A 76 6.21 4.62 5.27
C GLY A 76 5.49 3.34 4.84
N LEU A 77 5.65 2.20 5.52
CA LEU A 77 4.67 1.11 5.38
C LEU A 77 3.36 1.47 6.12
N VAL A 78 2.25 1.44 5.38
CA VAL A 78 0.90 1.73 5.89
C VAL A 78 0.16 0.43 6.24
N ASP A 79 0.20 -0.56 5.35
CA ASP A 79 -0.47 -1.85 5.56
C ASP A 79 0.27 -2.99 4.84
N ALA A 80 0.12 -4.20 5.35
CA ALA A 80 0.68 -5.41 4.78
C ALA A 80 -0.26 -6.59 5.03
N SER A 81 -0.51 -7.37 3.98
CA SER A 81 -1.24 -8.63 4.07
C SER A 81 -0.61 -9.63 3.13
N PHE A 82 -0.16 -10.76 3.67
CA PHE A 82 0.41 -11.84 2.90
C PHE A 82 -0.34 -13.12 3.19
N PHE A 83 -0.51 -13.96 2.18
CA PHE A 83 -1.00 -15.30 2.37
C PHE A 83 -0.13 -16.29 1.61
N PHE A 84 -0.06 -17.49 2.15
CA PHE A 84 0.54 -18.63 1.49
C PHE A 84 -0.26 -19.87 1.84
N SER A 85 -0.29 -20.81 0.90
CA SER A 85 -1.03 -22.04 1.00
C SER A 85 -0.19 -23.16 0.43
N THR A 86 -0.06 -24.24 1.18
CA THR A 86 0.62 -25.45 0.71
C THR A 86 -0.25 -26.67 0.93
N PRO A 87 -0.17 -27.68 0.04
CA PRO A 87 -0.78 -28.97 0.28
C PRO A 87 -0.25 -29.56 1.61
N GLY A 88 -1.18 -29.86 2.53
CA GLY A 88 -0.88 -30.47 3.83
C GLY A 88 -0.79 -29.50 5.01
N LEU A 89 -0.51 -28.21 4.77
CA LEU A 89 -0.43 -27.18 5.83
C LEU A 89 -1.66 -26.25 5.82
N GLY A 90 -2.37 -26.18 4.70
CA GLY A 90 -3.52 -25.28 4.52
C GLY A 90 -3.07 -23.86 4.18
N THR A 91 -3.97 -22.90 4.33
CA THR A 91 -3.70 -21.48 4.07
C THR A 91 -3.35 -20.76 5.36
N VAL A 92 -2.25 -20.02 5.33
CA VAL A 92 -1.83 -19.12 6.40
C VAL A 92 -1.88 -17.70 5.86
N SER A 93 -2.41 -16.79 6.66
CA SER A 93 -2.46 -15.36 6.39
C SER A 93 -1.71 -14.62 7.48
N LEU A 94 -0.91 -13.64 7.08
CA LEU A 94 -0.14 -12.78 7.95
C LEU A 94 -0.51 -11.34 7.64
N THR A 95 -1.06 -10.65 8.63
CA THR A 95 -1.34 -9.23 8.54
C THR A 95 -0.17 -8.42 9.10
N LEU A 96 -0.19 -7.11 8.87
CA LEU A 96 0.76 -6.19 9.50
C LEU A 96 0.74 -6.30 11.03
N ALA A 97 -0.43 -6.52 11.64
CA ALA A 97 -0.54 -6.70 13.08
C ALA A 97 0.15 -8.00 13.55
N ASP A 98 0.02 -9.09 12.79
CA ASP A 98 0.70 -10.35 13.10
C ASP A 98 2.22 -10.20 12.96
N LEU A 99 2.66 -9.48 11.94
CA LEU A 99 4.07 -9.17 11.73
C LEU A 99 4.61 -8.29 12.85
N LEU A 100 3.90 -7.23 13.26
CA LEU A 100 4.43 -6.26 14.23
C LEU A 100 4.27 -6.68 15.69
N ALA A 101 3.17 -7.34 16.05
CA ALA A 101 2.81 -7.62 17.43
C ALA A 101 2.80 -9.11 17.78
N GLY A 102 2.88 -10.01 16.78
CA GLY A 102 2.83 -11.45 16.99
C GLY A 102 1.50 -11.97 17.56
N SER A 103 0.45 -11.14 17.58
CA SER A 103 -0.80 -11.42 18.28
C SER A 103 -1.60 -12.61 17.73
N GLY A 104 -1.42 -12.94 16.44
CA GLY A 104 -2.03 -14.11 15.80
C GLY A 104 -1.14 -15.34 15.73
N LEU A 105 0.07 -15.31 16.28
CA LEU A 105 1.05 -16.38 16.13
C LEU A 105 1.05 -17.35 17.32
N PRO A 106 1.29 -18.66 17.10
CA PRO A 106 1.43 -19.60 18.19
C PRO A 106 2.53 -19.20 19.17
N ALA A 107 2.30 -19.49 20.46
CA ALA A 107 3.28 -19.21 21.51
C ALA A 107 4.65 -19.82 21.18
N GLY A 108 5.72 -19.05 21.37
CA GLY A 108 7.09 -19.47 21.03
C GLY A 108 7.50 -19.22 19.57
N THR A 109 6.63 -18.63 18.75
CA THR A 109 7.00 -18.21 17.39
C THR A 109 7.86 -16.95 17.43
N SER A 110 9.04 -17.00 16.82
CA SER A 110 9.82 -15.82 16.45
C SER A 110 9.58 -15.50 14.98
N VAL A 111 9.48 -14.22 14.65
CA VAL A 111 9.38 -13.75 13.26
C VAL A 111 10.55 -12.84 12.95
N LEU A 112 11.25 -13.13 11.87
CA LEU A 112 12.29 -12.28 11.33
C LEU A 112 11.92 -11.92 9.89
N GLY A 113 11.83 -10.64 9.60
CA GLY A 113 11.47 -10.14 8.28
C GLY A 113 12.37 -8.99 7.85
N SER A 114 12.68 -8.94 6.57
CA SER A 114 13.27 -7.76 5.94
C SER A 114 12.63 -7.58 4.58
N LEU A 115 12.23 -6.37 4.26
CA LEU A 115 11.70 -5.97 2.96
C LEU A 115 12.41 -4.69 2.54
N THR A 116 13.06 -4.73 1.39
CA THR A 116 13.83 -3.60 0.88
C THR A 116 13.52 -3.36 -0.59
N SER A 117 13.42 -2.10 -0.99
CA SER A 117 13.36 -1.69 -2.39
C SER A 117 14.29 -0.51 -2.67
N SER A 118 14.72 -0.39 -3.92
CA SER A 118 15.23 0.89 -4.42
C SER A 118 14.10 1.90 -4.59
N ALA A 119 14.45 3.18 -4.72
CA ALA A 119 13.55 4.24 -5.15
C ALA A 119 12.68 3.81 -6.35
N GLY A 120 11.36 3.89 -6.20
CA GLY A 120 10.36 3.51 -7.20
C GLY A 120 10.33 2.01 -7.56
N GLY A 121 11.05 1.18 -6.81
CA GLY A 121 11.24 -0.24 -7.07
C GLY A 121 10.28 -1.14 -6.30
N THR A 122 10.11 -2.34 -6.81
CA THR A 122 9.35 -3.40 -6.15
C THR A 122 10.14 -3.98 -4.98
N PRO A 123 9.56 -4.15 -3.78
CA PRO A 123 10.28 -4.65 -2.62
C PRO A 123 10.49 -6.17 -2.69
N GLY A 124 11.74 -6.56 -2.48
CA GLY A 124 12.17 -7.94 -2.28
C GLY A 124 12.65 -8.13 -0.84
N GLY A 125 12.79 -9.38 -0.40
CA GLY A 125 13.18 -9.60 0.98
C GLY A 125 13.02 -11.03 1.47
N PHE A 126 12.85 -11.17 2.77
CA PHE A 126 12.60 -12.47 3.38
C PHE A 126 11.69 -12.31 4.59
N LEU A 127 11.02 -13.41 4.92
CA LEU A 127 10.22 -13.57 6.11
C LEU A 127 10.43 -14.99 6.63
N ASN A 128 10.78 -15.12 7.90
CA ASN A 128 10.99 -16.40 8.55
C ASN A 128 10.19 -16.44 9.84
N ALA A 129 9.36 -17.46 10.01
CA ALA A 129 8.62 -17.69 11.25
C ALA A 129 9.01 -19.06 11.81
N SER A 130 9.92 -19.07 12.78
CA SER A 130 10.53 -20.31 13.28
C SER A 130 9.53 -21.22 13.99
N GLY A 131 8.57 -20.66 14.72
CA GLY A 131 7.53 -21.44 15.43
C GLY A 131 6.47 -22.03 14.51
N LEU A 132 6.33 -21.50 13.29
CA LEU A 132 5.46 -22.05 12.25
C LEU A 132 6.24 -22.91 11.24
N GLY A 133 7.57 -22.96 11.38
CA GLY A 133 8.45 -23.76 10.56
C GLY A 133 8.45 -23.37 9.09
N PHE A 134 8.13 -22.10 8.74
CA PHE A 134 8.21 -21.66 7.34
C PHE A 134 9.19 -20.50 7.16
N GLY A 135 9.79 -20.48 5.97
CA GLY A 135 10.66 -19.42 5.50
C GLY A 135 10.30 -19.04 4.08
N PHE A 136 10.20 -17.76 3.83
CA PHE A 136 9.92 -17.16 2.55
C PHE A 136 11.07 -16.22 2.21
N ARG A 137 11.58 -16.32 0.98
CA ARG A 137 12.55 -15.36 0.46
C ARG A 137 12.10 -14.96 -0.93
N SER A 138 11.90 -13.66 -1.14
CA SER A 138 11.60 -13.08 -2.43
C SER A 138 12.74 -12.21 -2.94
N SER A 139 12.91 -12.22 -4.25
CA SER A 139 13.68 -11.25 -5.00
C SER A 139 12.74 -10.62 -6.01
N THR A 140 12.99 -9.36 -6.30
CA THR A 140 12.25 -8.60 -7.30
C THR A 140 13.21 -8.09 -8.36
N ASP A 141 12.82 -8.21 -9.62
CA ASP A 141 13.53 -7.64 -10.76
C ASP A 141 12.49 -6.97 -11.67
N GLY A 142 12.44 -5.65 -11.63
CA GLY A 142 11.33 -4.88 -12.18
C GLY A 142 9.99 -5.31 -11.56
N ASN A 143 9.08 -5.82 -12.39
CA ASN A 143 7.75 -6.29 -11.96
C ASN A 143 7.70 -7.80 -11.70
N LEU A 144 8.82 -8.51 -11.87
CA LEU A 144 8.89 -9.93 -11.56
C LEU A 144 9.18 -10.10 -10.09
N PHE A 145 8.41 -11.00 -9.47
CA PHE A 145 8.57 -11.40 -8.09
C PHE A 145 8.81 -12.90 -8.06
N SER A 146 9.94 -13.33 -7.53
CA SER A 146 10.29 -14.74 -7.50
C SER A 146 11.01 -15.08 -6.21
N GLY A 147 11.10 -16.36 -5.90
CA GLY A 147 11.69 -16.74 -4.64
C GLY A 147 11.52 -18.20 -4.30
N ASN A 148 11.85 -18.51 -3.05
CA ASN A 148 11.76 -19.85 -2.50
C ASN A 148 10.94 -19.82 -1.21
N PHE A 149 10.08 -20.83 -1.07
CA PHE A 149 9.25 -21.07 0.09
C PHE A 149 9.64 -22.40 0.72
N THR A 150 9.97 -22.39 1.99
CA THR A 150 10.28 -23.58 2.79
C THR A 150 9.23 -23.75 3.85
N ALA A 151 8.78 -24.98 4.07
CA ALA A 151 7.93 -25.32 5.20
C ALA A 151 8.39 -26.65 5.83
N ALA A 152 8.32 -26.71 7.16
CA ALA A 152 8.65 -27.90 7.93
C ALA A 152 7.66 -29.06 7.68
N LEU A 153 6.47 -28.74 7.19
CA LEU A 153 5.41 -29.69 6.86
C LEU A 153 4.88 -29.43 5.43
N GLY A 154 4.39 -30.47 4.75
CA GLY A 154 3.73 -30.34 3.43
C GLY A 154 4.64 -30.56 2.21
N ALA A 155 4.23 -30.03 1.07
CA ALA A 155 4.89 -30.28 -0.23
C ALA A 155 6.24 -29.56 -0.42
N CYS A 156 6.55 -28.58 0.44
CA CYS A 156 7.74 -27.71 0.33
C CYS A 156 8.79 -27.97 1.41
N THR A 157 9.06 -29.25 1.70
CA THR A 157 10.07 -29.68 2.68
C THR A 157 11.48 -29.74 2.07
N GLY A 158 12.51 -29.55 2.89
CA GLY A 158 13.91 -29.63 2.46
C GLY A 158 14.36 -28.37 1.72
N ASN A 159 14.62 -28.48 0.41
CA ASN A 159 15.11 -27.37 -0.42
C ASN A 159 14.03 -26.32 -0.78
N GLY A 160 12.79 -26.52 -0.33
CA GLY A 160 11.68 -25.61 -0.58
C GLY A 160 11.03 -25.77 -1.96
N CYS A 161 10.01 -24.95 -2.18
CA CYS A 161 9.33 -24.77 -3.47
C CYS A 161 9.72 -23.40 -4.02
N ASP A 162 10.08 -23.35 -5.29
CA ASP A 162 10.30 -22.09 -5.96
C ASP A 162 8.98 -21.52 -6.45
N PHE A 163 8.90 -20.19 -6.50
CA PHE A 163 7.74 -19.49 -7.03
C PHE A 163 8.18 -18.34 -7.93
N ASN A 164 7.28 -17.99 -8.83
CA ASN A 164 7.37 -16.77 -9.60
C ASN A 164 5.99 -16.12 -9.76
N GLY A 165 6.01 -14.83 -9.99
CA GLY A 165 4.84 -13.98 -9.97
C GLY A 165 5.15 -12.63 -10.56
N THR A 166 4.10 -11.83 -10.61
CA THR A 166 4.13 -10.45 -11.07
C THR A 166 3.64 -9.55 -9.96
N VAL A 167 4.22 -8.35 -9.89
CA VAL A 167 3.72 -7.28 -9.02
C VAL A 167 2.98 -6.27 -9.86
N VAL A 168 1.74 -6.02 -9.49
CA VAL A 168 0.91 -4.98 -10.08
C VAL A 168 0.90 -3.81 -9.12
N THR A 169 1.37 -2.66 -9.59
CA THR A 169 1.38 -1.41 -8.83
C THR A 169 0.14 -0.60 -9.17
N THR A 170 -0.57 -0.14 -8.15
CA THR A 170 -1.73 0.73 -8.31
C THR A 170 -1.60 1.91 -7.36
N VAL A 171 -1.82 3.11 -7.88
CA VAL A 171 -1.90 4.35 -7.11
C VAL A 171 -3.37 4.77 -7.12
N PRO A 172 -4.12 4.61 -6.02
CA PRO A 172 -5.48 5.11 -5.92
C PRO A 172 -5.46 6.62 -6.19
N GLU A 173 -6.31 7.10 -7.10
CA GLU A 173 -6.32 8.53 -7.42
C GLU A 173 -6.60 9.35 -6.15
N PRO A 174 -5.80 10.41 -5.89
CA PRO A 174 -6.06 11.27 -4.75
C PRO A 174 -7.44 11.90 -4.89
N SER A 175 -8.21 11.88 -3.80
CA SER A 175 -9.59 12.41 -3.67
C SER A 175 -9.78 13.86 -4.14
N ALA A 176 -8.68 14.57 -4.44
CA ALA A 176 -8.66 15.91 -5.00
C ALA A 176 -9.33 16.03 -6.38
N LEU A 177 -9.32 14.98 -7.21
CA LEU A 177 -10.04 14.98 -8.50
C LEU A 177 -11.57 14.97 -8.31
N SER A 178 -12.07 14.27 -7.28
CA SER A 178 -13.48 14.34 -6.87
C SER A 178 -13.85 15.75 -6.39
N LEU A 179 -12.96 16.39 -5.62
CA LEU A 179 -13.20 17.75 -5.10
C LEU A 179 -13.23 18.82 -6.21
N MET A 180 -12.41 18.68 -7.26
CA MET A 180 -12.52 19.55 -8.46
C MET A 180 -13.85 19.35 -9.19
N GLY A 181 -14.35 18.11 -9.28
CA GLY A 181 -15.66 17.80 -9.87
C GLY A 181 -16.82 18.48 -9.13
N PHE A 182 -16.83 18.44 -7.79
CA PHE A 182 -17.85 19.12 -6.99
C PHE A 182 -17.69 20.65 -7.00
N GLY A 183 -16.46 21.17 -7.00
CA GLY A 183 -16.18 22.60 -7.06
C GLY A 183 -16.66 23.25 -8.36
N ALA A 184 -16.51 22.58 -9.51
CA ALA A 184 -17.00 23.07 -10.79
C ALA A 184 -18.52 23.12 -10.88
N VAL A 185 -19.22 22.12 -10.32
CA VAL A 185 -20.69 22.08 -10.24
C VAL A 185 -21.23 23.18 -9.31
N ALA A 186 -20.57 23.43 -8.19
CA ALA A 186 -20.94 24.52 -7.27
C ALA A 186 -20.77 25.92 -7.91
N LEU A 187 -19.72 26.13 -8.72
CA LEU A 187 -19.52 27.39 -9.46
C LEU A 187 -20.53 27.60 -10.58
N LEU A 188 -20.91 26.54 -11.31
CA LEU A 188 -21.98 26.59 -12.31
C LEU A 188 -23.35 26.89 -11.68
N ALA A 189 -23.65 26.26 -10.52
CA ALA A 189 -24.88 26.52 -9.77
C ALA A 189 -24.93 27.95 -9.20
N ALA A 190 -23.79 28.50 -8.76
CA ALA A 190 -23.69 29.89 -8.29
C ALA A 190 -23.79 30.92 -9.45
N GLY A 191 -23.26 30.58 -10.64
CA GLY A 191 -23.36 31.42 -11.84
C GLY A 191 -24.79 31.54 -12.40
N TYR A 192 -25.58 30.47 -12.30
CA TYR A 192 -26.97 30.45 -12.80
C TYR A 192 -27.95 31.29 -11.95
N ARG A 193 -27.69 31.48 -10.65
CA ARG A 193 -28.60 32.26 -9.77
C ARG A 193 -28.54 33.79 -9.96
N LYS A 194 -27.64 34.32 -10.80
CA LYS A 194 -27.49 35.78 -11.00
C LYS A 194 -28.23 36.37 -12.22
N ARG A 195 -28.98 35.58 -12.98
CA ARG A 195 -29.81 36.11 -14.08
C ARG A 195 -31.28 36.14 -13.69
N THR A 196 -31.67 37.12 -12.87
CA THR A 196 -33.07 37.52 -12.74
C THR A 196 -33.39 38.46 -13.91
N PRO A 197 -34.31 38.11 -14.84
CA PRO A 197 -34.67 39.00 -15.93
C PRO A 197 -35.40 40.24 -15.41
N ALA A 198 -34.99 41.42 -15.89
CA ALA A 198 -35.61 42.68 -15.56
C ALA A 198 -37.08 42.69 -16.02
N GLN A 199 -37.97 43.05 -15.10
CA GLN A 199 -39.40 43.18 -15.32
C GLN A 199 -39.68 44.37 -16.24
N PRO A 200 -40.43 44.22 -17.35
CA PRO A 200 -40.72 45.33 -18.24
C PRO A 200 -41.73 46.27 -17.58
N THR A 201 -41.35 47.53 -17.46
CA THR A 201 -42.24 48.65 -17.09
C THR A 201 -43.27 48.87 -18.21
N ALA A 202 -44.54 48.68 -17.89
CA ALA A 202 -45.67 49.05 -18.74
C ALA A 202 -45.81 50.59 -18.78
N ALA A 203 -46.12 51.10 -19.97
CA ALA A 203 -46.43 52.50 -20.26
C ALA A 203 -47.87 52.87 -19.88
#